data_AF-A0A3R7JXJ9-F1
#
_entry.id   AF-A0A3R7JXJ9-F1
#
_cell.length_a   1.000
_cell.length_b   1.000
_cell.length_c   1.000
_cell.angle_alpha   90.00
_cell.angle_beta   90.00
_cell.angle_gamma   90.00
#
_symmetry.space_group_name_H-M   'P 1'
#
loop_
_entity.id
_entity.type
_entity.pdbx_description
1 polymer ?
#
loop_
_entity_poly.entity_id
_entity_poly.type
_entity_poly.pdbx_seq_one_letter_code
_entity_poly.pdbx_strand_id
1 'polypeptide(L)'
;MLGRQVIENGELFMENDVAWELFACTDCQRRRFEEILTSYVDELSYFSGNASSECFATSKVQREKEYYQNELQAFVVSTIPSLRSLAVIAQRFYKSSTPKEGTSVLKFGKDTQITTKTVPIVKLEAKRVDRVHVRSELQHCLSRLRAIQMKGS
;
A
#
# COMPACT_ATOMS: atom_id res chain seq x y z
N MET A 1 -17.01 19.17 -4.12
CA MET A 1 -17.22 18.11 -5.14
C MET A 1 -16.14 17.06 -4.95
N LEU A 2 -16.51 15.81 -4.62
CA LEU A 2 -15.58 14.68 -4.60
C LEU A 2 -15.44 14.18 -6.04
N GLY A 3 -14.27 14.33 -6.65
CA GLY A 3 -13.98 13.81 -7.98
C GLY A 3 -13.58 12.34 -7.89
N ARG A 4 -14.31 11.44 -8.56
CA ARG A 4 -13.92 10.03 -8.70
C ARG A 4 -12.91 9.91 -9.84
N GLN A 5 -11.66 9.55 -9.51
CA GLN A 5 -10.59 9.34 -10.50
C GLN A 5 -10.15 7.88 -10.46
N VAL A 6 -10.10 7.21 -11.62
CA VAL A 6 -9.43 5.92 -11.76
C VAL A 6 -7.94 6.21 -11.93
N ILE A 7 -7.12 5.66 -11.05
CA ILE A 7 -5.66 5.83 -11.08
C ILE A 7 -5.08 4.50 -11.50
N GLU A 8 -4.45 4.47 -12.68
CA GLU A 8 -3.82 3.26 -13.22
C GLU A 8 -2.51 2.94 -12.49
N ASN A 9 -1.72 3.97 -12.15
CA ASN A 9 -0.48 3.83 -11.39
C ASN A 9 -0.32 5.01 -10.39
N GLY A 10 -0.03 4.69 -9.13
CA GLY A 10 0.08 5.68 -8.04
C GLY A 10 0.80 5.10 -6.83
N GLU A 11 1.42 5.98 -6.05
CA GLU A 11 1.95 5.66 -4.72
C GLU A 11 0.92 6.07 -3.68
N LEU A 12 0.46 5.10 -2.89
CA LEU A 12 -0.46 5.32 -1.79
C LEU A 12 0.28 5.16 -0.46
N PHE A 13 0.26 6.22 0.34
CA PHE A 13 0.82 6.23 1.69
C PHE A 13 -0.33 6.08 2.67
N MET A 14 -0.13 5.21 3.64
CA MET A 14 -1.15 4.81 4.59
C MET A 14 -0.50 4.75 5.96
N GLU A 15 -1.12 5.39 6.94
CA GLU A 15 -0.60 5.47 8.29
C GLU A 15 -1.58 4.82 9.28
N ASN A 16 -1.01 4.19 10.30
CA ASN A 16 -1.72 3.69 11.48
C ASN A 16 -2.95 2.84 11.12
N ASP A 17 -4.12 3.22 11.65
CA ASP A 17 -5.41 2.56 11.45
C ASP A 17 -5.71 2.27 9.98
N VAL A 18 -5.41 3.23 9.10
CA VAL A 18 -5.75 3.12 7.67
C VAL A 18 -4.92 2.04 6.99
N ALA A 19 -3.68 1.80 7.43
CA ALA A 19 -2.88 0.70 6.93
C ALA A 19 -3.45 -0.65 7.35
N TRP A 20 -4.00 -0.75 8.57
CA TRP A 20 -4.64 -1.97 9.06
C TRP A 20 -5.97 -2.29 8.35
N GLU A 21 -6.69 -1.27 7.88
CA GLU A 21 -7.94 -1.45 7.09
C GLU A 21 -7.72 -2.28 5.82
N LEU A 22 -6.51 -2.28 5.23
CA LEU A 22 -6.17 -3.15 4.11
C LEU A 22 -6.28 -4.63 4.48
N PHE A 23 -5.76 -4.96 5.65
CA PHE A 23 -5.54 -6.35 6.02
C PHE A 23 -6.80 -7.04 6.56
N ALA A 24 -7.86 -6.29 6.84
CA ALA A 24 -9.06 -6.74 7.57
C ALA A 24 -8.73 -7.64 8.77
N CYS A 25 -7.71 -7.21 9.53
CA CYS A 25 -7.38 -7.83 10.79
C CYS A 25 -8.57 -7.73 11.75
N THR A 26 -8.76 -8.76 12.57
CA THR A 26 -9.50 -8.59 13.83
C THR A 26 -8.73 -7.70 14.79
N ASP A 27 -9.40 -7.06 15.74
CA ASP A 27 -8.73 -6.22 16.76
C ASP A 27 -7.64 -6.97 17.54
N CYS A 28 -7.87 -8.26 17.82
CA CYS A 28 -6.89 -9.11 18.49
C CYS A 28 -5.65 -9.36 17.63
N GLN A 29 -5.81 -9.63 16.33
CA GLN A 29 -4.69 -9.81 15.41
C GLN A 29 -3.90 -8.52 15.25
N ARG A 30 -4.61 -7.39 15.12
CA ARG A 30 -4.00 -6.08 15.02
C ARG A 30 -3.11 -5.79 16.22
N ARG A 31 -3.64 -5.89 17.44
CA ARG A 31 -2.87 -5.64 18.67
C ARG A 31 -1.62 -6.52 18.75
N ARG A 32 -1.76 -7.81 18.45
CA ARG A 32 -0.64 -8.74 18.44
C ARG A 32 0.45 -8.34 17.44
N PHE A 33 0.07 -7.91 16.23
CA PHE A 33 1.06 -7.46 15.24
C PHE A 33 1.65 -6.08 15.59
N GLU A 34 0.89 -5.19 16.21
CA GLU A 34 1.42 -3.93 16.74
C GLU A 34 2.46 -4.18 17.83
N GLU A 35 2.20 -5.10 18.77
CA GLU A 35 3.17 -5.52 19.79
C GLU A 35 4.47 -6.07 19.17
N ILE A 36 4.33 -6.92 18.15
CA ILE A 36 5.46 -7.44 17.39
C ILE A 36 6.25 -6.28 16.77
N LEU A 37 5.59 -5.33 16.10
CA LEU A 37 6.22 -4.17 15.43
C LEU A 37 6.90 -3.22 16.42
N THR A 38 6.30 -2.95 17.58
CA THR A 38 6.88 -2.08 18.63
C THR A 38 8.20 -2.66 19.13
N SER A 39 8.27 -3.99 19.34
CA SER A 39 9.53 -4.66 19.71
C SER A 39 10.66 -4.41 18.71
N TYR A 40 10.37 -4.24 17.41
CA TYR A 40 11.40 -3.90 16.41
C TYR A 40 11.81 -2.43 16.45
N VAL A 41 10.85 -1.52 16.68
CA VAL A 41 11.13 -0.08 16.78
C VAL A 41 12.06 0.19 17.96
N ASP A 42 11.84 -0.49 19.08
CA ASP A 42 12.70 -0.40 20.26
C ASP A 42 14.13 -0.86 19.95
N GLU A 43 14.31 -1.93 19.17
CA GLU A 43 15.64 -2.34 18.71
C GLU A 43 16.27 -1.39 17.69
N LEU A 44 15.49 -0.70 16.85
CA LEU A 44 16.04 0.31 15.95
C LEU A 44 16.46 1.57 16.71
N SER A 45 15.75 1.91 17.80
CA SER A 45 16.11 3.01 18.69
C SER A 45 17.44 2.77 19.43
N TYR A 46 17.82 1.49 19.62
CA TYR A 46 19.13 1.11 20.12
C TYR A 46 20.26 1.62 19.19
N PHE A 47 20.06 1.59 17.87
CA PHE A 47 21.02 2.09 16.90
C PHE A 47 21.00 3.62 16.73
N SER A 48 19.96 4.30 17.22
CA SER A 48 19.88 5.77 17.20
C SER A 48 20.50 6.44 18.43
N GLY A 49 21.22 5.68 19.28
CA GLY A 49 21.97 6.22 20.42
C GLY A 49 21.14 6.54 21.66
N ASN A 50 19.84 6.22 21.68
CA ASN A 50 18.94 6.45 22.81
C ASN A 50 18.69 5.16 23.62
N ALA A 51 19.69 4.29 23.76
CA ALA A 51 19.52 3.03 24.48
C ALA A 51 19.63 3.23 25.99
N SER A 52 18.51 3.06 26.71
CA SER A 52 18.54 2.56 28.08
C SER A 52 18.85 1.05 28.05
N SER A 53 20.00 0.71 28.64
CA SER A 53 20.41 -0.59 29.21
C SER A 53 20.27 -1.88 28.38
N GLU A 54 21.42 -2.41 27.98
CA GLU A 54 21.79 -3.83 27.81
C GLU A 54 20.65 -4.85 27.59
N CYS A 55 20.46 -5.27 26.34
CA CYS A 55 19.75 -6.53 26.04
C CYS A 55 20.60 -7.37 25.08
N PHE A 56 21.44 -8.25 25.64
CA PHE A 56 22.06 -9.33 24.88
C PHE A 56 20.96 -10.31 24.48
N ALA A 57 20.51 -10.23 23.22
CA ALA A 57 19.55 -11.18 22.66
C ALA A 57 20.15 -12.60 22.73
N THR A 58 19.65 -13.40 23.67
CA THR A 58 19.98 -14.83 23.72
C THR A 58 19.42 -15.53 22.48
N SER A 59 20.02 -16.65 22.07
CA SER A 59 19.60 -17.41 20.87
C SER A 59 18.12 -17.83 20.89
N LYS A 60 17.51 -17.89 22.08
CA LYS A 60 16.07 -18.14 22.26
C LYS A 60 15.22 -16.93 21.88
N VAL A 61 15.58 -15.73 22.35
CA VAL A 61 14.91 -14.46 21.99
C VAL A 61 15.02 -14.20 20.49
N GLN A 62 16.16 -14.52 19.89
CA GLN A 62 16.36 -14.40 18.44
C GLN A 62 15.45 -15.34 17.63
N ARG A 63 15.27 -16.59 18.06
CA ARG A 63 14.36 -17.55 17.40
C ARG A 63 12.89 -17.18 17.57
N GLU A 64 12.50 -16.69 18.75
CA GLU A 64 11.13 -16.20 18.99
C GLU A 64 10.83 -15.01 18.09
N LYS A 65 11.78 -14.09 17.94
CA LYS A 65 11.66 -12.95 17.02
C LYS A 65 11.53 -13.36 15.56
N GLU A 66 12.34 -14.31 15.09
CA GLU A 66 12.23 -14.86 13.73
C GLU A 66 10.87 -15.54 13.50
N TYR A 67 10.36 -16.26 14.51
CA TYR A 67 9.03 -16.87 14.46
C TYR A 67 7.92 -15.81 14.28
N TYR A 68 7.93 -14.74 15.08
CA TYR A 68 6.94 -13.67 14.98
C TYR A 68 7.06 -12.88 13.66
N GLN A 69 8.28 -12.71 13.14
CA GLN A 69 8.50 -12.12 11.82
C GLN A 69 7.84 -12.94 10.72
N ASN A 70 8.07 -14.26 10.75
CA ASN A 70 7.51 -15.18 9.78
C ASN A 70 5.99 -15.23 9.86
N GLU A 71 5.41 -15.11 11.05
CA GLU A 71 3.96 -15.02 11.25
C GLU A 71 3.38 -13.75 10.61
N LEU A 72 3.97 -12.58 10.87
CA LEU A 72 3.55 -11.32 10.25
C LEU A 72 3.71 -11.36 8.73
N GLN A 73 4.84 -11.86 8.24
CA GLN A 73 5.10 -11.97 6.80
C GLN A 73 4.09 -12.91 6.12
N ALA A 74 3.83 -14.08 6.69
CA ALA A 74 2.86 -15.03 6.17
C ALA A 74 1.46 -14.40 6.11
N PHE A 75 1.08 -13.66 7.16
CA PHE A 75 -0.18 -12.94 7.21
C PHE A 75 -0.29 -11.88 6.10
N VAL A 76 0.72 -11.03 5.92
CA VAL A 76 0.75 -10.02 4.85
C VAL A 76 0.62 -10.69 3.48
N VAL A 77 1.44 -11.70 3.19
CA VAL A 77 1.42 -12.42 1.91
C VAL A 77 0.06 -13.07 1.64
N SER A 78 -0.56 -13.68 2.65
CA SER A 78 -1.88 -14.30 2.53
C SER A 78 -2.99 -13.29 2.20
N THR A 79 -2.78 -12.02 2.52
CA THR A 79 -3.79 -10.97 2.35
C THR A 79 -3.71 -10.28 1.00
N ILE A 80 -2.55 -10.29 0.32
CA ILE A 80 -2.31 -9.68 -1.00
C ILE A 80 -3.41 -10.02 -2.03
N PRO A 81 -3.86 -11.29 -2.19
CA PRO A 81 -4.90 -11.62 -3.16
C PRO A 81 -6.24 -10.91 -2.94
N SER A 82 -6.54 -10.53 -1.69
CA SER A 82 -7.77 -9.81 -1.34
C SER A 82 -7.72 -8.31 -1.65
N LEU A 83 -6.53 -7.77 -1.95
CA LEU A 83 -6.29 -6.35 -2.24
C LEU A 83 -6.51 -5.98 -3.72
N ARG A 84 -7.06 -6.90 -4.53
CA ARG A 84 -7.25 -6.71 -5.98
C ARG A 84 -8.23 -5.61 -6.36
N SER A 85 -9.16 -5.24 -5.48
CA SER A 85 -10.15 -4.19 -5.76
C SER A 85 -10.49 -3.42 -4.49
N LEU A 86 -9.93 -2.21 -4.38
CA LEU A 86 -10.07 -1.35 -3.23
C LEU A 86 -10.57 0.03 -3.68
N ALA A 87 -11.52 0.59 -2.94
CA ALA A 87 -11.89 1.98 -3.05
C ALA A 87 -11.15 2.73 -1.94
N VAL A 88 -10.40 3.75 -2.31
CA VAL A 88 -9.61 4.52 -1.35
C VAL A 88 -10.09 5.95 -1.36
N ILE A 89 -10.43 6.46 -0.18
CA ILE A 89 -10.62 7.89 0.04
C ILE A 89 -9.25 8.44 0.39
N ALA A 90 -8.72 9.28 -0.49
CA ALA A 90 -7.36 9.81 -0.35
C ALA A 90 -7.27 11.29 -0.71
N GLN A 91 -6.21 11.93 -0.23
CA GLN A 91 -5.83 13.29 -0.60
C GLN A 91 -4.44 13.30 -1.24
N ARG A 92 -4.16 14.25 -2.12
CA ARG A 92 -2.81 14.41 -2.69
C ARG A 92 -1.90 15.08 -1.67
N PHE A 93 -0.67 14.57 -1.51
CA PHE A 93 0.33 15.15 -0.60
C PHE A 93 0.63 16.63 -0.87
N TYR A 94 0.68 17.01 -2.14
CA TYR A 94 0.93 18.39 -2.55
C TYR A 94 -0.12 18.84 -3.57
N LYS A 95 -0.61 20.07 -3.42
CA LYS A 95 -1.21 20.85 -4.52
C LYS A 95 -0.09 21.29 -5.47
N SER A 96 0.62 20.34 -6.08
CA SER A 96 1.69 20.71 -7.00
C SER A 96 1.11 21.01 -8.38
N SER A 97 1.48 22.19 -8.88
CA SER A 97 1.32 22.65 -10.26
C SER A 97 1.47 21.50 -11.25
N THR A 98 0.52 21.39 -12.18
CA THR A 98 0.50 20.49 -13.34
C THR A 98 1.69 19.54 -13.45
N PRO A 99 1.49 18.21 -13.29
CA PRO A 99 2.56 17.24 -13.46
C PRO A 99 3.28 17.47 -14.78
N LYS A 100 4.58 17.82 -14.73
CA LYS A 100 5.39 17.97 -15.94
C LYS A 100 5.71 16.58 -16.47
N GLU A 101 5.34 16.32 -17.73
CA GLU A 101 5.77 15.11 -18.44
C GLU A 101 7.29 15.07 -18.47
N GLY A 102 7.86 13.94 -18.05
CA GLY A 102 9.28 13.66 -18.11
C GLY A 102 9.63 12.80 -19.32
N THR A 103 10.92 12.69 -19.61
CA THR A 103 11.44 11.74 -20.59
C THR A 103 12.41 10.82 -19.87
N SER A 104 12.14 9.51 -19.86
CA SER A 104 13.04 8.50 -19.30
C SER A 104 13.74 7.74 -20.42
N VAL A 105 15.02 7.43 -20.22
CA VAL A 105 15.83 6.66 -21.15
C VAL A 105 16.10 5.30 -20.52
N LEU A 106 15.47 4.25 -21.08
CA LEU A 106 15.69 2.87 -20.69
C LEU A 106 16.83 2.30 -21.53
N LYS A 107 17.92 1.88 -20.88
CA LYS A 107 19.05 1.25 -21.56
C LYS A 107 18.92 -0.26 -21.51
N PHE A 108 19.01 -0.91 -22.67
CA PHE A 108 19.03 -2.36 -22.83
C PHE A 108 20.39 -2.78 -23.41
N GLY A 109 21.25 -3.33 -22.54
CA GLY A 109 22.62 -3.67 -22.93
C GLY A 109 23.47 -2.43 -23.24
N LYS A 110 24.53 -2.62 -24.04
CA LYS A 110 25.53 -1.58 -24.31
C LYS A 110 25.07 -0.58 -25.38
N ASP A 111 24.25 -1.03 -26.33
CA ASP A 111 24.01 -0.29 -27.58
C ASP A 111 22.55 0.12 -27.80
N THR A 112 21.59 -0.39 -27.01
CA THR A 112 20.17 -0.06 -27.20
C THR A 112 19.69 0.91 -26.12
N GLN A 113 19.17 2.06 -26.54
CA GLN A 113 18.51 3.03 -25.65
C GLN A 113 17.11 3.32 -26.19
N ILE A 114 16.11 3.18 -25.34
CA ILE A 114 14.71 3.49 -25.66
C ILE A 114 14.30 4.69 -24.83
N THR A 115 13.92 5.77 -25.50
CA THR A 115 13.44 6.99 -24.87
C THR A 115 11.91 6.94 -24.81
N THR A 116 11.34 7.00 -23.61
CA THR A 116 9.89 6.97 -23.39
C THR A 116 9.44 8.16 -22.55
N LYS A 117 8.24 8.66 -22.81
CA LYS A 117 7.63 9.69 -21.98
C LYS A 117 7.18 9.08 -20.65
N THR A 118 7.52 9.73 -19.55
CA THR A 118 7.06 9.34 -18.22
C THR A 118 6.01 10.31 -17.71
N VAL A 119 4.90 9.73 -17.26
CA VAL A 119 3.89 10.45 -16.49
C VAL A 119 4.31 10.36 -15.03
N PRO A 120 4.36 11.47 -14.28
CA PRO A 120 4.73 11.42 -12.88
C PRO A 120 3.68 10.64 -12.08
N ILE A 121 4.19 9.79 -11.18
CA ILE A 121 3.38 8.96 -10.31
C ILE A 121 2.63 9.85 -9.32
N VAL A 122 1.32 9.66 -9.22
CA VAL A 122 0.49 10.41 -8.28
C VAL A 122 0.77 9.88 -6.87
N LYS A 123 1.17 10.76 -5.96
CA LYS A 123 1.34 10.43 -4.54
C LYS A 123 0.11 10.83 -3.74
N LEU A 124 -0.49 9.84 -3.08
CA LEU A 124 -1.74 9.97 -2.34
C LEU A 124 -1.57 9.55 -0.89
N GLU A 125 -2.18 10.28 0.01
CA GLU A 125 -2.33 9.92 1.42
C GLU A 125 -3.74 9.36 1.62
N ALA A 126 -3.83 8.09 2.02
CA ALA A 126 -5.10 7.44 2.31
C ALA A 126 -5.68 7.94 3.62
N LYS A 127 -6.97 8.24 3.62
CA LYS A 127 -7.76 8.54 4.81
C LYS A 127 -8.66 7.40 5.21
N ARG A 128 -9.05 6.54 4.25
CA ARG A 128 -9.90 5.37 4.46
C ARG A 128 -9.79 4.41 3.29
N VAL A 129 -9.89 3.10 3.56
CA VAL A 129 -10.02 2.07 2.54
C VAL A 129 -11.31 1.28 2.71
N ASP A 130 -12.05 1.15 1.62
CA ASP A 130 -13.21 0.30 1.53
C ASP A 130 -12.95 -0.84 0.54
N ARG A 131 -13.33 -2.06 0.94
CA ARG A 131 -13.28 -3.22 0.03
C ARG A 131 -14.39 -3.09 -1.00
N VAL A 132 -14.03 -3.10 -2.28
CA VAL A 132 -15.02 -3.10 -3.35
C VAL A 132 -15.56 -4.52 -3.47
N HIS A 133 -16.80 -4.73 -3.04
CA HIS A 133 -17.45 -6.02 -3.23
C HIS A 133 -17.55 -6.32 -4.74
N VAL A 134 -17.18 -7.54 -5.15
CA VAL A 134 -17.26 -8.02 -6.55
C VAL A 134 -18.64 -7.74 -7.18
N ARG A 135 -19.70 -7.76 -6.37
CA ARG A 135 -21.07 -7.45 -6.78
C ARG A 135 -21.27 -5.99 -7.23
N SER A 136 -20.63 -5.02 -6.57
CA SER A 136 -20.74 -3.60 -6.95
C SER A 136 -19.91 -3.29 -8.19
N GLU A 137 -18.74 -3.92 -8.37
CA GLU A 137 -17.96 -3.89 -9.62
C GLU A 137 -18.76 -4.47 -10.80
N LEU A 138 -19.39 -5.65 -10.62
CA LEU A 138 -20.25 -6.27 -11.63
C LEU A 138 -21.44 -5.38 -12.00
N GLN A 139 -22.13 -4.81 -11.01
CA GLN A 139 -23.23 -3.88 -11.25
C GLN A 139 -22.76 -2.61 -11.98
N HIS A 140 -21.58 -2.10 -11.63
CA HIS A 140 -20.99 -0.94 -12.28
C HIS A 140 -20.59 -1.24 -13.73
N CYS A 141 -19.92 -2.35 -14.00
CA CYS A 141 -19.61 -2.81 -15.36
C CYS A 141 -20.89 -3.03 -16.18
N LEU A 142 -21.92 -3.65 -15.61
CA LEU A 142 -23.22 -3.83 -16.27
C LEU A 142 -23.89 -2.49 -16.59
N SER A 143 -23.86 -1.53 -15.66
CA SER A 143 -24.43 -0.20 -15.88
C SER A 143 -23.70 0.58 -16.97
N ARG A 144 -22.36 0.48 -17.02
CA ARG A 144 -21.54 1.07 -18.10
C ARG A 144 -21.84 0.45 -19.46
N LEU A 145 -21.95 -0.88 -19.54
CA LEU A 145 -22.29 -1.59 -20.78
C LEU A 145 -23.68 -1.16 -21.30
N ARG A 146 -24.67 -1.07 -20.42
CA ARG A 146 -26.02 -0.58 -20.76
C ARG A 146 -26.02 0.87 -21.23
N ALA A 147 -25.24 1.74 -20.59
CA ALA A 147 -25.11 3.14 -21.00
C ALA A 147 -24.44 3.31 -22.37
N ILE A 148 -23.52 2.39 -22.75
CA ILE A 148 -22.90 2.37 -24.07
C ILE A 148 -23.88 1.86 -25.13
N GLN A 149 -24.65 0.79 -24.84
CA GLN A 149 -25.67 0.27 -25.76
C GLN A 149 -26.76 1.31 -26.05
N MET A 150 -27.17 2.12 -25.06
CA MET A 150 -28.17 3.18 -25.22
C MET A 150 -27.67 4.42 -25.99
N LYS A 151 -26.35 4.56 -26.21
CA LYS A 151 -25.77 5.64 -27.04
C LYS A 151 -25.48 5.21 -28.48
N GLY A 152 -25.64 3.92 -28.78
CA GLY A 152 -25.43 3.34 -30.11
C GLY A 152 -26.73 2.95 -30.82
N SER A 153 -27.89 3.38 -30.31
CA SER A 153 -29.22 3.31 -30.95
C SER A 153 -29.74 4.71 -31.19
#